data_AF-C0VJ58-F1
#
_entry.id   AF-C0VJ58-F1
#
_cell.length_a   1.000
_cell.length_b   1.000
_cell.length_c   1.000
_cell.angle_alpha   90.00
_cell.angle_beta   90.00
_cell.angle_gamma   90.00
#
_symmetry.space_group_name_H-M   'P 1'
#
loop_
_entity.id
_entity.type
_entity.pdbx_description
1 polymer ?
#
loop_
_entity_poly.entity_id
_entity_poly.type
_entity_poly.pdbx_seq_one_letter_code
_entity_poly.pdbx_strand_id
1 'polypeptide(L)'
;ILNKSHYRTEGYLGTLRHDDIKILRELRNACTYELRQAYPAVTIDTTGAKSITLTGGSLPRDVDVVPSHWVETYEYQQQKHLYLRGVNILDNKTPTTLMNLPFKHIFYIDYKCKYYADGGLKKSIRLCKTIKADLVEEGKVIYLSSFDLASIMYHSNLENLKKGRTNALAIVLETKRFFDYLYHNPNYRNSLYTPDMTRKIFDSYQKETSLTTMSIALDKLVTEIRKDLGYLYDETIGSYPLVI
;
A
#
# COMPACT_ATOMS: atom_id res chain seq x y z
N ILE A 1 22.65 -15.46 -6.61
CA ILE A 1 21.47 -16.27 -7.03
C ILE A 1 21.15 -17.22 -5.88
N LEU A 2 20.03 -17.03 -5.17
CA LEU A 2 19.66 -17.88 -4.05
C LEU A 2 19.31 -19.30 -4.55
N ASN A 3 19.97 -20.31 -3.98
CA ASN A 3 19.69 -21.72 -4.26
C ASN A 3 18.23 -22.05 -3.88
N LYS A 4 17.53 -22.84 -4.71
CA LYS A 4 16.16 -23.30 -4.44
C LYS A 4 16.04 -24.08 -3.13
N SER A 5 17.14 -24.60 -2.58
CA SER A 5 17.22 -25.19 -1.24
C SER A 5 16.78 -24.23 -0.11
N HIS A 6 16.77 -22.92 -0.36
CA HIS A 6 16.33 -21.91 0.60
C HIS A 6 14.87 -21.47 0.42
N TYR A 7 14.14 -22.06 -0.56
CA TYR A 7 12.73 -21.74 -0.75
C TYR A 7 11.93 -22.46 0.33
N ARG A 8 11.02 -21.73 0.98
CA ARG A 8 10.12 -22.32 1.98
C ARG A 8 8.82 -22.77 1.35
N THR A 9 8.17 -23.75 1.97
CA THR A 9 6.73 -23.94 1.78
C THR A 9 6.00 -23.36 3.00
N GLU A 10 4.80 -22.82 2.78
CA GLU A 10 4.02 -22.11 3.83
C GLU A 10 3.80 -22.93 5.10
N GLY A 11 3.67 -24.26 4.98
CA GLY A 11 3.53 -25.17 6.11
C GLY A 11 4.72 -25.21 7.08
N TYR A 12 5.88 -24.66 6.71
CA TYR A 12 7.07 -24.61 7.57
C TYR A 12 7.42 -23.20 8.07
N LEU A 13 6.53 -22.22 7.91
CA LEU A 13 6.78 -20.85 8.38
C LEU A 13 6.95 -20.76 9.91
N GLY A 14 6.21 -21.58 10.67
CA GLY A 14 6.32 -21.65 12.13
C GLY A 14 7.56 -22.39 12.65
N THR A 15 8.23 -23.19 11.81
CA THR A 15 9.55 -23.73 12.13
C THR A 15 10.59 -22.66 11.82
N LEU A 16 10.89 -21.83 12.80
CA LEU A 16 12.09 -20.98 12.80
C LEU A 16 13.29 -21.91 12.60
N ARG A 17 13.90 -21.89 11.42
CA ARG A 17 15.27 -22.36 11.32
C ARG A 17 16.10 -21.17 11.72
N HIS A 18 16.94 -21.35 12.73
CA HIS A 18 18.06 -20.44 12.98
C HIS A 18 18.78 -20.07 11.67
N ASP A 19 18.81 -21.02 10.72
CA ASP A 19 19.34 -20.86 9.37
C ASP A 19 18.68 -19.77 8.54
N ASP A 20 17.36 -19.55 8.60
CA ASP A 20 16.70 -18.53 7.79
C ASP A 20 17.11 -17.12 8.19
N ILE A 21 17.14 -16.88 9.51
CA ILE A 21 17.61 -15.62 10.07
C ILE A 21 19.09 -15.45 9.70
N LYS A 22 19.90 -16.51 9.80
CA LYS A 22 21.31 -16.49 9.41
C LYS A 22 21.48 -16.13 7.93
N ILE A 23 20.79 -16.82 7.02
CA ILE A 23 20.85 -16.60 5.57
C ILE A 23 20.38 -15.20 5.20
N LEU A 24 19.29 -14.71 5.79
CA LEU A 24 18.81 -13.36 5.51
C LEU A 24 19.72 -12.28 6.07
N ARG A 25 20.39 -12.52 7.20
CA ARG A 25 21.44 -11.63 7.73
C ARG A 25 22.65 -11.60 6.82
N GLU A 26 23.12 -12.76 6.35
CA GLU A 26 24.19 -12.86 5.36
C GLU A 26 23.82 -12.12 4.07
N LEU A 27 22.60 -12.30 3.57
CA LEU A 27 22.08 -11.60 2.40
C LEU A 27 22.02 -10.07 2.64
N ARG A 28 21.52 -9.62 3.79
CA ARG A 28 21.48 -8.19 4.15
C ARG A 28 22.89 -7.59 4.21
N ASN A 29 23.85 -8.29 4.79
CA ASN A 29 25.24 -7.86 4.87
C ASN A 29 25.88 -7.77 3.47
N ALA A 30 25.64 -8.78 2.63
CA ALA A 30 26.09 -8.76 1.24
C ALA A 30 25.47 -7.59 0.47
N CYS A 31 24.15 -7.37 0.55
CA CYS A 31 23.50 -6.21 -0.05
C CYS A 31 24.12 -4.90 0.44
N THR A 32 24.34 -4.75 1.74
CA THR A 32 24.94 -3.53 2.32
C THR A 32 26.33 -3.27 1.76
N TYR A 33 27.16 -4.31 1.66
CA TYR A 33 28.50 -4.22 1.10
C TYR A 33 28.46 -3.78 -0.37
N GLU A 34 27.69 -4.49 -1.21
CA GLU A 34 27.56 -4.21 -2.63
C GLU A 34 26.99 -2.80 -2.90
N LEU A 35 25.96 -2.38 -2.14
CA LEU A 35 25.36 -1.06 -2.29
C LEU A 35 26.36 0.06 -1.95
N ARG A 36 27.20 -0.11 -0.91
CA ARG A 36 28.25 0.86 -0.56
C ARG A 36 29.32 0.97 -1.64
N GLN A 37 29.67 -0.13 -2.30
CA GLN A 37 30.63 -0.11 -3.40
C GLN A 37 30.04 0.52 -4.66
N ALA A 38 28.78 0.18 -5.00
CA ALA A 38 28.13 0.65 -6.22
C ALA A 38 27.69 2.11 -6.16
N TYR A 39 27.33 2.62 -4.97
CA TYR A 39 26.78 3.96 -4.78
C TYR A 39 27.53 4.75 -3.69
N PRO A 40 28.82 5.09 -3.90
CA PRO A 40 29.66 5.71 -2.88
C PRO A 40 29.20 7.12 -2.47
N ALA A 41 28.45 7.82 -3.34
CA ALA A 41 27.90 9.15 -3.07
C ALA A 41 26.51 9.14 -2.40
N VAL A 42 25.94 7.95 -2.17
CA VAL A 42 24.61 7.78 -1.57
C VAL A 42 24.76 7.49 -0.08
N THR A 43 23.91 8.11 0.74
CA THR A 43 23.81 7.77 2.16
C THR A 43 23.08 6.46 2.30
N ILE A 44 23.71 5.47 2.93
CA ILE A 44 23.16 4.12 3.13
C ILE A 44 22.87 3.91 4.61
N ASP A 45 21.58 3.95 4.96
CA ASP A 45 21.08 3.67 6.30
C ASP A 45 20.68 2.20 6.45
N THR A 46 21.38 1.51 7.35
CA THR A 46 21.13 0.10 7.69
C THR A 46 20.43 -0.09 9.03
N THR A 47 20.07 0.98 9.72
CA THR A 47 19.43 0.96 11.06
C THR A 47 17.95 0.56 10.99
N GLY A 48 17.34 0.66 9.81
CA GLY A 48 15.99 0.19 9.52
C GLY A 48 15.80 -1.28 9.85
N ALA A 49 14.62 -1.64 10.37
CA ALA A 49 14.32 -3.02 10.76
C ALA A 49 14.23 -3.95 9.54
N LYS A 50 13.60 -3.51 8.46
CA LYS A 50 13.18 -4.39 7.35
C LYS A 50 13.85 -4.07 6.01
N SER A 51 14.35 -2.85 5.84
CA SER A 51 15.00 -2.37 4.61
C SER A 51 16.38 -1.79 4.90
N ILE A 52 17.16 -1.62 3.84
CA ILE A 52 18.32 -0.75 3.77
C ILE A 52 17.86 0.48 2.97
N THR A 53 17.95 1.66 3.56
CA THR A 53 17.44 2.89 2.94
C THR A 53 18.60 3.66 2.30
N LEU A 54 18.41 4.05 1.05
CA LEU A 54 19.37 4.80 0.25
C LEU A 54 18.82 6.19 -0.03
N THR A 55 19.57 7.23 0.34
CA THR A 55 19.15 8.63 0.17
C THR A 55 20.27 9.51 -0.39
N GLY A 56 19.89 10.54 -1.14
CA GLY A 56 20.84 11.51 -1.71
C GLY A 56 21.71 10.99 -2.85
N GLY A 57 22.84 11.65 -3.10
CA GLY A 57 23.72 11.37 -4.23
C GLY A 57 23.02 11.66 -5.57
N SER A 58 23.14 10.73 -6.52
CA SER A 58 22.46 10.81 -7.83
C SER A 58 21.03 10.23 -7.82
N LEU A 59 20.53 9.78 -6.66
CA LEU A 59 19.20 9.20 -6.59
C LEU A 59 18.13 10.30 -6.62
N PRO A 60 17.17 10.24 -7.56
CA PRO A 60 16.10 11.24 -7.65
C PRO A 60 15.05 11.10 -6.55
N ARG A 61 15.05 9.97 -5.84
CA ARG A 61 14.15 9.60 -4.75
C ARG A 61 14.88 8.65 -3.80
N ASP A 62 14.46 8.64 -2.55
CA ASP A 62 14.89 7.63 -1.60
C ASP A 62 14.46 6.23 -2.05
N VAL A 63 15.32 5.24 -1.84
CA VAL A 63 15.09 3.85 -2.26
C VAL A 63 15.26 2.92 -1.05
N ASP A 64 14.25 2.08 -0.81
CA ASP A 64 14.33 1.00 0.17
C ASP A 64 14.64 -0.33 -0.50
N VAL A 65 15.76 -0.95 -0.14
CA VAL A 65 16.10 -2.32 -0.54
C VAL A 65 15.66 -3.28 0.56
N VAL A 66 14.85 -4.28 0.22
CA VAL A 66 14.33 -5.28 1.17
C VAL A 66 14.93 -6.67 0.87
N PRO A 67 15.99 -7.08 1.58
CA PRO A 67 16.54 -8.44 1.46
C PRO A 67 15.49 -9.47 1.87
N SER A 68 15.26 -10.46 1.01
CA SER A 68 14.27 -11.51 1.24
C SER A 68 14.57 -12.78 0.45
N HIS A 69 13.93 -13.89 0.81
CA HIS A 69 13.93 -15.13 0.03
C HIS A 69 12.51 -15.60 -0.28
N TRP A 70 12.37 -16.47 -1.26
CA TRP A 70 11.07 -16.96 -1.73
C TRP A 70 10.38 -17.87 -0.72
N VAL A 71 9.05 -17.77 -0.70
CA VAL A 71 8.11 -18.68 -0.05
C VAL A 71 7.13 -19.20 -1.11
N GLU A 72 7.09 -20.51 -1.28
CA GLU A 72 6.09 -21.24 -2.04
C GLU A 72 4.85 -21.43 -1.17
N THR A 73 3.87 -20.55 -1.35
CA THR A 73 2.58 -20.65 -0.66
C THR A 73 1.82 -21.91 -1.06
N TYR A 74 0.88 -22.35 -0.24
CA TYR A 74 0.00 -23.46 -0.59
C TYR A 74 -0.78 -23.17 -1.89
N GLU A 75 -1.29 -21.95 -2.03
CA GLU A 75 -1.96 -21.50 -3.26
C GLU A 75 -1.03 -21.57 -4.48
N TYR A 76 0.22 -21.12 -4.34
CA TYR A 76 1.22 -21.26 -5.40
C TYR A 76 1.48 -22.72 -5.74
N GLN A 77 1.56 -23.60 -4.74
CA GLN A 77 1.81 -25.02 -4.99
C GLN A 77 0.70 -25.68 -5.80
N GLN A 78 -0.55 -25.24 -5.62
CA GLN A 78 -1.69 -25.73 -6.38
C GLN A 78 -1.79 -25.10 -7.78
N GLN A 79 -1.71 -23.77 -7.88
CA GLN A 79 -2.05 -23.03 -9.09
C GLN A 79 -0.84 -22.67 -9.95
N LYS A 80 0.37 -22.70 -9.37
CA LYS A 80 1.65 -22.37 -10.03
C LYS A 80 1.75 -20.96 -10.60
N HIS A 81 0.84 -20.05 -10.28
CA HIS A 81 0.95 -18.66 -10.68
C HIS A 81 1.98 -17.90 -9.82
N LEU A 82 3.00 -17.32 -10.45
CA LEU A 82 4.12 -16.68 -9.75
C LEU A 82 3.71 -15.58 -8.76
N TYR A 83 2.62 -14.85 -9.03
CA TYR A 83 2.13 -13.80 -8.13
C TYR A 83 1.63 -14.35 -6.78
N LEU A 84 1.37 -15.66 -6.68
CA LEU A 84 0.96 -16.32 -5.45
C LEU A 84 2.16 -16.63 -4.54
N ARG A 85 3.40 -16.55 -5.04
CA ARG A 85 4.59 -16.72 -4.19
C ARG A 85 4.70 -15.58 -3.19
N GLY A 86 5.12 -15.94 -2.00
CA GLY A 86 5.48 -15.00 -0.96
C GLY A 86 6.97 -14.72 -0.93
N VAL A 87 7.32 -13.77 -0.07
CA VAL A 87 8.71 -13.51 0.33
C VAL A 87 8.78 -13.53 1.85
N ASN A 88 9.89 -14.02 2.39
CA ASN A 88 10.19 -13.93 3.80
C ASN A 88 11.25 -12.85 4.01
N ILE A 89 10.94 -11.88 4.87
CA ILE A 89 11.74 -10.69 5.10
C ILE A 89 12.33 -10.77 6.51
N LEU A 90 13.59 -10.37 6.68
CA LEU A 90 14.21 -10.25 7.99
C LEU A 90 13.68 -9.02 8.74
N ASP A 91 13.33 -9.21 10.00
CA ASP A 91 13.33 -8.10 10.95
C ASP A 91 14.71 -8.07 11.64
N ASN A 92 15.45 -6.99 11.42
CA ASN A 92 16.81 -6.82 11.93
C ASN A 92 16.83 -6.34 13.38
N LYS A 93 15.73 -5.73 13.85
CA LYS A 93 15.62 -5.25 15.24
C LYS A 93 15.16 -6.38 16.16
N THR A 94 14.20 -7.16 15.71
CA THR A 94 13.76 -8.38 16.40
C THR A 94 14.18 -9.55 15.53
N PRO A 95 15.08 -10.46 15.96
CA PRO A 95 15.66 -11.49 15.11
C PRO A 95 14.65 -12.57 14.73
N THR A 96 13.72 -12.20 13.86
CA THR A 96 12.58 -12.98 13.38
C THR A 96 12.39 -12.70 11.89
N THR A 97 11.49 -13.45 11.27
CA THR A 97 11.15 -13.26 9.87
C THR A 97 9.67 -12.99 9.69
N LEU A 98 9.33 -12.19 8.68
CA LEU A 98 7.98 -11.82 8.33
C LEU A 98 7.68 -12.28 6.90
N MET A 99 6.72 -13.18 6.73
CA MET A 99 6.19 -13.51 5.41
C MET A 99 5.32 -12.35 4.91
N ASN A 100 5.47 -12.02 3.62
CA ASN A 100 4.62 -11.07 2.93
C ASN A 100 4.24 -11.60 1.53
N LEU A 101 3.12 -11.13 0.97
CA LEU A 101 2.61 -11.52 -0.36
C LEU A 101 2.52 -10.31 -1.32
N PRO A 102 3.62 -9.56 -1.53
CA PRO A 102 3.58 -8.30 -2.29
C PRO A 102 3.10 -8.49 -3.73
N PHE A 103 3.47 -9.61 -4.37
CA PHE A 103 3.10 -9.88 -5.76
C PHE A 103 1.61 -10.21 -5.90
N LYS A 104 1.01 -10.89 -4.91
CA LYS A 104 -0.43 -11.17 -4.86
C LYS A 104 -1.21 -9.88 -4.72
N HIS A 105 -0.76 -9.00 -3.84
CA HIS A 105 -1.34 -7.66 -3.66
C HIS A 105 -1.30 -6.84 -4.95
N ILE A 106 -0.12 -6.71 -5.57
CA ILE A 106 0.07 -5.99 -6.83
C ILE A 106 -0.82 -6.58 -7.93
N PHE A 107 -0.83 -7.90 -8.08
CA PHE A 107 -1.62 -8.58 -9.10
C PHE A 107 -3.10 -8.24 -8.99
N TYR A 108 -3.71 -8.34 -7.80
CA TYR A 108 -5.13 -8.07 -7.65
C TYR A 108 -5.49 -6.60 -7.85
N ILE A 109 -4.63 -5.66 -7.40
CA ILE A 109 -4.80 -4.24 -7.68
C ILE A 109 -4.73 -3.99 -9.20
N ASP A 110 -3.74 -4.55 -9.88
CA ASP A 110 -3.53 -4.38 -11.31
C ASP A 110 -4.67 -4.97 -12.12
N TYR A 111 -5.11 -6.18 -11.76
CA TYR A 111 -6.24 -6.86 -12.36
C TYR A 111 -7.51 -6.01 -12.24
N LYS A 112 -7.88 -5.57 -11.03
CA LYS A 112 -9.08 -4.75 -10.85
C LYS A 112 -8.97 -3.40 -11.55
N CYS A 113 -7.82 -2.77 -11.45
CA CYS A 113 -7.57 -1.47 -12.08
C CYS A 113 -7.72 -1.55 -13.60
N LYS A 114 -7.19 -2.60 -14.22
CA LYS A 114 -7.23 -2.78 -15.68
C LYS A 114 -8.62 -3.15 -16.17
N TYR A 115 -9.28 -4.11 -15.52
CA TYR A 115 -10.47 -4.75 -16.09
C TYR A 115 -11.80 -4.20 -15.56
N TYR A 116 -11.82 -3.59 -14.38
CA TYR A 116 -13.07 -3.08 -13.78
C TYR A 116 -13.11 -1.56 -13.62
N ALA A 117 -11.95 -0.90 -13.53
CA ALA A 117 -11.90 0.54 -13.23
C ALA A 117 -11.30 1.40 -14.36
N ASP A 118 -10.93 0.85 -15.52
CA ASP A 118 -10.29 1.58 -16.64
C ASP A 118 -9.15 2.53 -16.21
N GLY A 119 -8.31 2.09 -15.26
CA GLY A 119 -7.21 2.89 -14.71
C GLY A 119 -7.57 3.79 -13.53
N GLY A 120 -8.86 3.97 -13.23
CA GLY A 120 -9.39 4.81 -12.16
C GLY A 120 -8.92 4.41 -10.76
N LEU A 121 -8.75 3.10 -10.49
CA LEU A 121 -8.26 2.59 -9.20
C LEU A 121 -6.84 3.06 -8.88
N LYS A 122 -5.88 2.95 -9.80
CA LYS A 122 -4.53 3.45 -9.53
C LYS A 122 -4.48 4.97 -9.43
N LYS A 123 -5.38 5.69 -10.13
CA LYS A 123 -5.51 7.15 -10.02
C LYS A 123 -6.02 7.56 -8.64
N SER A 124 -7.05 6.90 -8.09
CA SER A 124 -7.51 7.17 -6.73
C SER A 124 -6.48 6.83 -5.67
N ILE A 125 -5.75 5.71 -5.81
CA ILE A 125 -4.65 5.36 -4.91
C ILE A 125 -3.57 6.46 -4.91
N ARG A 126 -3.22 7.01 -6.08
CA ARG A 126 -2.28 8.13 -6.18
C ARG A 126 -2.82 9.39 -5.50
N LEU A 127 -4.09 9.73 -5.72
CA LEU A 127 -4.74 10.84 -5.03
C LEU A 127 -4.64 10.68 -3.50
N CYS A 128 -4.97 9.52 -2.95
CA CYS A 128 -4.84 9.26 -1.51
C CYS A 128 -3.39 9.46 -1.02
N LYS A 129 -2.39 9.03 -1.80
CA LYS A 129 -0.97 9.20 -1.45
C LYS A 129 -0.53 10.65 -1.48
N THR A 130 -1.01 11.43 -2.45
CA THR A 130 -0.78 12.87 -2.52
C THR A 130 -1.38 13.56 -1.29
N ILE A 131 -2.67 13.34 -1.00
CA ILE A 131 -3.32 13.89 0.19
C ILE A 131 -2.59 13.49 1.48
N LYS A 132 -2.14 12.24 1.58
CA LYS A 132 -1.31 11.81 2.72
C LYS A 132 -0.02 12.62 2.81
N ALA A 133 0.69 12.85 1.70
CA ALA A 133 1.93 13.59 1.68
C ALA A 133 1.70 15.05 2.14
N ASP A 134 0.68 15.71 1.59
CA ASP A 134 0.31 17.08 1.94
C ASP A 134 -0.02 17.20 3.45
N LEU A 135 -0.83 16.26 3.97
CA LEU A 135 -1.14 16.22 5.40
C LEU A 135 0.10 16.03 6.29
N VAL A 136 1.07 15.21 5.84
CA VAL A 136 2.33 15.01 6.57
C VAL A 136 3.19 16.27 6.53
N GLU A 137 3.23 16.98 5.41
CA GLU A 137 3.91 18.28 5.28
C GLU A 137 3.27 19.35 6.20
N GLU A 138 1.94 19.32 6.35
CA GLU A 138 1.18 20.13 7.32
C GLU A 138 1.36 19.69 8.79
N GLY A 139 2.24 18.72 9.07
CA GLY A 139 2.54 18.25 10.42
C GLY A 139 1.53 17.24 11.00
N LYS A 140 0.65 16.66 10.19
CA LYS A 140 -0.24 15.58 10.62
C LYS A 140 0.47 14.23 10.57
N VAL A 141 0.12 13.35 11.49
CA VAL A 141 0.62 11.96 11.48
C VAL A 141 -0.43 11.04 10.86
N ILE A 142 -0.06 10.36 9.77
CA ILE A 142 -0.93 9.41 9.05
C ILE A 142 -0.33 8.00 9.10
N TYR A 143 -0.99 7.11 9.85
CA TYR A 143 -0.57 5.73 10.09
C TYR A 143 -0.99 4.75 8.98
N LEU A 144 -1.85 5.19 8.05
CA LEU A 144 -2.18 4.40 6.86
C LEU A 144 -0.99 4.38 5.89
N SER A 145 -0.42 3.21 5.66
CA SER A 145 0.69 3.03 4.71
C SER A 145 0.21 3.10 3.25
N SER A 146 1.13 3.20 2.29
CA SER A 146 0.82 3.05 0.86
C SER A 146 0.08 1.74 0.55
N PHE A 147 0.42 0.68 1.30
CA PHE A 147 -0.21 -0.63 1.18
C PHE A 147 -1.65 -0.60 1.69
N ASP A 148 -1.90 0.10 2.80
CA ASP A 148 -3.25 0.24 3.37
C ASP A 148 -4.12 1.13 2.47
N LEU A 149 -3.62 2.26 1.95
CA LEU A 149 -4.35 3.12 1.02
C LEU A 149 -4.74 2.40 -0.27
N ALA A 150 -3.82 1.60 -0.84
CA ALA A 150 -4.13 0.74 -1.98
C ALA A 150 -5.22 -0.29 -1.63
N SER A 151 -5.13 -0.88 -0.44
CA SER A 151 -6.11 -1.86 0.05
C SER A 151 -7.48 -1.24 0.34
N ILE A 152 -7.54 0.00 0.83
CA ILE A 152 -8.80 0.74 0.99
C ILE A 152 -9.45 0.88 -0.38
N MET A 153 -8.76 1.50 -1.35
CA MET A 153 -9.38 1.75 -2.66
C MET A 153 -9.69 0.47 -3.44
N TYR A 154 -9.01 -0.65 -3.16
CA TYR A 154 -9.37 -1.97 -3.71
C TYR A 154 -10.83 -2.39 -3.42
N HIS A 155 -11.42 -1.88 -2.34
CA HIS A 155 -12.80 -2.14 -1.92
C HIS A 155 -13.79 -1.03 -2.29
N SER A 156 -13.33 0.03 -2.95
CA SER A 156 -14.20 1.11 -3.45
C SER A 156 -15.09 0.65 -4.61
N ASN A 157 -16.05 1.49 -5.01
CA ASN A 157 -16.92 1.18 -6.13
C ASN A 157 -16.15 1.36 -7.46
N LEU A 158 -15.82 0.24 -8.11
CA LEU A 158 -14.99 0.24 -9.32
C LEU A 158 -15.71 0.83 -10.54
N GLU A 159 -17.03 0.67 -10.64
CA GLU A 159 -17.83 1.27 -11.72
C GLU A 159 -17.84 2.79 -11.62
N ASN A 160 -17.89 3.31 -10.39
CA ASN A 160 -17.75 4.73 -10.13
C ASN A 160 -16.34 5.24 -10.51
N LEU A 161 -15.29 4.50 -10.16
CA LEU A 161 -13.93 4.84 -10.58
C LEU A 161 -13.73 4.75 -12.09
N LYS A 162 -14.42 3.82 -12.76
CA LYS A 162 -14.35 3.62 -14.22
C LYS A 162 -14.85 4.83 -15.00
N LYS A 163 -15.85 5.55 -14.48
CA LYS A 163 -16.32 6.84 -15.03
C LYS A 163 -15.20 7.90 -15.07
N GLY A 164 -14.13 7.70 -14.29
CA GLY A 164 -12.86 8.42 -14.36
C GLY A 164 -12.16 8.43 -15.71
N ARG A 165 -12.53 7.53 -16.63
CA ARG A 165 -12.05 7.50 -18.01
C ARG A 165 -12.53 8.71 -18.82
N THR A 166 -13.78 9.12 -18.62
CA THR A 166 -14.40 10.24 -19.35
C THR A 166 -14.38 11.51 -18.51
N ASN A 167 -14.53 11.40 -17.19
CA ASN A 167 -14.52 12.54 -16.28
C ASN A 167 -13.61 12.27 -15.08
N ALA A 168 -12.45 12.94 -15.03
CA ALA A 168 -11.49 12.76 -13.95
C ALA A 168 -12.06 13.08 -12.55
N LEU A 169 -13.06 13.96 -12.45
CA LEU A 169 -13.70 14.30 -11.17
C LEU A 169 -14.43 13.12 -10.54
N ALA A 170 -14.91 12.15 -11.34
CA ALA A 170 -15.54 10.94 -10.80
C ALA A 170 -14.60 10.15 -9.88
N ILE A 171 -13.28 10.20 -10.14
CA ILE A 171 -12.27 9.55 -9.30
C ILE A 171 -12.17 10.25 -7.95
N VAL A 172 -12.16 11.58 -7.93
CA VAL A 172 -12.09 12.38 -6.70
C VAL A 172 -13.34 12.12 -5.85
N LEU A 173 -14.51 12.14 -6.50
CA LEU A 173 -15.81 11.94 -5.84
C LEU A 173 -15.96 10.54 -5.25
N GLU A 174 -15.59 9.49 -6.00
CA GLU A 174 -15.63 8.13 -5.46
C GLU A 174 -14.61 7.94 -4.33
N THR A 175 -13.43 8.55 -4.43
CA THR A 175 -12.43 8.50 -3.36
C THR A 175 -12.96 9.14 -2.08
N LYS A 176 -13.51 10.36 -2.16
CA LYS A 176 -14.18 11.02 -1.04
C LYS A 176 -15.32 10.18 -0.48
N ARG A 177 -16.24 9.75 -1.35
CA ARG A 177 -17.44 8.98 -0.96
C ARG A 177 -17.05 7.70 -0.24
N PHE A 178 -16.02 7.00 -0.69
CA PHE A 178 -15.62 5.75 -0.06
C PHE A 178 -14.95 5.97 1.30
N PHE A 179 -14.08 6.97 1.46
CA PHE A 179 -13.51 7.31 2.77
C PHE A 179 -14.60 7.69 3.78
N ASP A 180 -15.54 8.54 3.35
CA ASP A 180 -16.70 8.97 4.12
C ASP A 180 -17.62 7.79 4.50
N TYR A 181 -17.85 6.86 3.57
CA TYR A 181 -18.58 5.63 3.83
C TYR A 181 -17.89 4.76 4.90
N LEU A 182 -16.57 4.59 4.82
CA LEU A 182 -15.82 3.81 5.82
C LEU A 182 -15.84 4.46 7.20
N TYR A 183 -15.84 5.79 7.27
CA TYR A 183 -15.98 6.53 8.53
C TYR A 183 -17.34 6.27 9.19
N HIS A 184 -18.43 6.34 8.41
CA HIS A 184 -19.79 6.13 8.91
C HIS A 184 -20.19 4.66 9.11
N ASN A 185 -19.43 3.70 8.57
CA ASN A 185 -19.76 2.27 8.61
C ASN A 185 -18.63 1.45 9.25
N PRO A 186 -18.38 1.57 10.57
CA PRO A 186 -17.26 0.93 11.25
C PRO A 186 -17.29 -0.60 11.16
N ASN A 187 -18.49 -1.21 11.18
CA ASN A 187 -18.63 -2.67 11.02
C ASN A 187 -18.12 -3.14 9.66
N TYR A 188 -18.49 -2.45 8.58
CA TYR A 188 -17.99 -2.76 7.25
C TYR A 188 -16.49 -2.47 7.14
N ARG A 189 -16.04 -1.31 7.61
CA ARG A 189 -14.62 -0.92 7.64
C ARG A 189 -13.74 -1.98 8.30
N ASN A 190 -14.15 -2.47 9.48
CA ASN A 190 -13.42 -3.48 10.25
C ASN A 190 -13.51 -4.88 9.61
N SER A 191 -14.45 -5.10 8.69
CA SER A 191 -14.53 -6.34 7.91
C SER A 191 -13.43 -6.43 6.83
N LEU A 192 -12.89 -5.28 6.37
CA LEU A 192 -12.02 -5.23 5.20
C LEU A 192 -10.63 -5.86 5.43
N TYR A 193 -10.23 -6.71 4.48
CA TYR A 193 -8.91 -7.31 4.38
C TYR A 193 -8.08 -6.66 3.27
N THR A 194 -6.78 -6.76 3.40
CA THR A 194 -5.83 -6.45 2.33
C THR A 194 -6.06 -7.35 1.11
N PRO A 195 -5.75 -6.92 -0.14
CA PRO A 195 -5.99 -7.70 -1.36
C PRO A 195 -5.38 -9.11 -1.37
N ASP A 196 -4.30 -9.34 -0.63
CA ASP A 196 -3.67 -10.64 -0.48
C ASP A 196 -4.31 -11.53 0.61
N MET A 197 -5.31 -10.99 1.32
CA MET A 197 -6.08 -11.61 2.41
C MET A 197 -5.28 -11.93 3.68
N THR A 198 -4.09 -11.36 3.83
CA THR A 198 -3.18 -11.70 4.95
C THR A 198 -3.54 -11.01 6.25
N ARG A 199 -4.11 -9.81 6.19
CA ARG A 199 -4.46 -9.00 7.37
C ARG A 199 -5.63 -8.06 7.14
N LYS A 200 -6.26 -7.65 8.23
CA LYS A 200 -7.21 -6.54 8.27
C LYS A 200 -6.51 -5.24 7.89
N ILE A 201 -7.23 -4.38 7.17
CA ILE A 201 -6.70 -3.05 6.83
C ILE A 201 -6.65 -2.17 8.08
N PHE A 202 -7.76 -2.15 8.83
CA PHE A 202 -7.94 -1.42 10.08
C PHE A 202 -7.74 -2.38 11.24
N ASP A 203 -6.49 -2.48 11.70
CA ASP A 203 -6.02 -3.35 12.78
C ASP A 203 -5.58 -2.55 14.02
N SER A 204 -5.75 -1.22 14.00
CA SER A 204 -5.41 -0.34 15.10
C SER A 204 -6.24 0.94 15.09
N TYR A 205 -6.47 1.51 16.28
CA TYR A 205 -7.19 2.78 16.45
C TYR A 205 -6.50 3.93 15.69
N GLN A 206 -5.16 3.94 15.62
CA GLN A 206 -4.40 4.98 14.92
C GLN A 206 -4.70 5.00 13.41
N LYS A 207 -4.96 3.84 12.79
CA LYS A 207 -5.38 3.78 11.39
C LYS A 207 -6.81 4.29 11.20
N GLU A 208 -7.68 4.10 12.18
CA GLU A 208 -9.02 4.67 12.16
C GLU A 208 -8.99 6.20 12.26
N THR A 209 -8.19 6.76 13.18
CA THR A 209 -7.97 8.22 13.26
C THR A 209 -7.39 8.76 11.96
N SER A 210 -6.45 8.03 11.35
CA SER A 210 -5.88 8.40 10.04
C SER A 210 -6.93 8.43 8.93
N LEU A 211 -7.87 7.48 8.91
CA LEU A 211 -8.99 7.47 7.97
C LEU A 211 -9.84 8.74 8.13
N THR A 212 -10.19 9.10 9.37
CA THR A 212 -10.97 10.31 9.66
C THR A 212 -10.26 11.57 9.15
N THR A 213 -8.97 11.73 9.46
CA THR A 213 -8.18 12.87 8.99
C THR A 213 -8.15 12.94 7.46
N MET A 214 -7.95 11.81 6.78
CA MET A 214 -7.96 11.76 5.32
C MET A 214 -9.35 12.03 4.73
N SER A 215 -10.43 11.56 5.37
CA SER A 215 -11.81 11.82 4.94
C SER A 215 -12.11 13.33 4.96
N ILE A 216 -11.76 14.01 6.06
CA ILE A 216 -11.92 15.47 6.19
C ILE A 216 -11.12 16.22 5.11
N ALA A 217 -9.89 15.77 4.82
CA ALA A 217 -9.07 16.39 3.78
C ALA A 217 -9.68 16.22 2.37
N LEU A 218 -10.24 15.04 2.08
CA LEU A 218 -10.95 14.78 0.82
C LEU A 218 -12.25 15.62 0.71
N ASP A 219 -12.96 15.82 1.81
CA ASP A 219 -14.15 16.68 1.86
C ASP A 219 -13.80 18.12 1.55
N LYS A 220 -12.71 18.62 2.16
CA LYS A 220 -12.17 19.95 1.87
C LYS A 220 -11.78 20.07 0.40
N LEU A 221 -11.06 19.09 -0.16
CA LEU A 221 -10.70 19.09 -1.58
C LEU A 221 -11.93 19.18 -2.48
N VAL A 222 -12.95 18.34 -2.26
CA VAL A 222 -14.19 18.36 -3.06
C VAL A 222 -14.92 19.69 -2.90
N THR A 223 -14.94 20.26 -1.69
CA THR A 223 -15.55 21.57 -1.41
C THR A 223 -14.86 22.68 -2.20
N GLU A 224 -13.53 22.74 -2.21
CA GLU A 224 -12.80 23.75 -2.97
C GLU A 224 -12.96 23.56 -4.48
N ILE A 225 -12.89 22.33 -4.99
CA ILE A 225 -13.17 22.04 -6.42
C ILE A 225 -14.57 22.54 -6.82
N ARG A 226 -15.57 22.35 -5.96
CA ARG A 226 -16.94 22.82 -6.23
C ARG A 226 -17.00 24.34 -6.35
N LYS A 227 -16.34 25.06 -5.43
CA LYS A 227 -16.26 26.52 -5.47
C LYS A 227 -15.59 27.01 -6.75
N ASP A 228 -14.46 26.41 -7.13
CA ASP A 228 -13.71 26.76 -8.33
C ASP A 228 -14.53 26.55 -9.62
N LEU A 229 -15.42 25.56 -9.62
CA LEU A 229 -16.35 25.29 -10.72
C LEU A 229 -17.62 26.17 -10.68
N GLY A 230 -17.74 27.10 -9.73
CA GLY A 230 -18.87 28.01 -9.62
C GLY A 230 -20.09 27.46 -8.90
N TYR A 231 -19.98 26.31 -8.21
CA TYR A 231 -21.05 25.80 -7.35
C TYR A 231 -20.99 26.51 -5.98
N LEU A 232 -21.84 27.53 -5.79
CA LEU A 232 -21.90 28.37 -4.58
C LEU A 232 -23.04 27.91 -3.65
N TYR A 233 -22.70 27.21 -2.55
CA TYR A 233 -23.51 26.95 -1.34
C TYR A 233 -24.74 26.01 -1.36
N ASP A 234 -25.06 25.52 -0.14
CA ASP A 234 -25.80 24.32 0.30
C ASP A 234 -27.29 24.14 -0.12
N GLU A 235 -27.92 25.07 -0.82
CA GLU A 235 -29.35 24.93 -1.16
C GLU A 235 -29.61 23.91 -2.30
N THR A 236 -28.55 23.46 -2.98
CA THR A 236 -28.60 22.35 -3.95
C THR A 236 -28.17 20.99 -3.37
N ILE A 237 -28.17 20.82 -2.04
CA ILE A 237 -27.93 19.49 -1.41
C ILE A 237 -28.87 18.43 -2.00
N GLY A 238 -30.08 18.81 -2.45
CA GLY A 238 -31.08 17.89 -2.98
C GLY A 238 -31.14 17.72 -4.51
N SER A 239 -30.53 18.60 -5.32
CA SER A 239 -30.84 18.66 -6.76
C SER A 239 -29.66 18.42 -7.70
N TYR A 240 -28.43 18.66 -7.25
CA TYR A 240 -27.24 18.15 -7.94
C TYR A 240 -26.21 17.74 -6.89
N PRO A 241 -26.38 16.57 -6.26
CA PRO A 241 -25.19 15.89 -5.81
C PRO A 241 -24.33 15.76 -7.08
N LEU A 242 -23.02 15.90 -6.94
CA LEU A 242 -22.13 15.28 -7.90
C LEU A 242 -22.32 13.76 -7.71
N VAL A 243 -23.49 13.26 -8.13
CA VAL A 243 -23.86 11.86 -8.19
C VAL A 243 -23.05 11.34 -9.34
N ILE A 244 -22.31 10.28 -9.03
CA ILE A 244 -21.51 9.57 -10.00
C ILE A 244 -22.42 8.93 -11.03
#